data_AF-A0A529FNM8-F1
#
_entry.id   AF-A0A529FNM8-F1
#
_cell.length_a   1.000
_cell.length_b   1.000
_cell.length_c   1.000
_cell.angle_alpha   90.00
_cell.angle_beta   90.00
_cell.angle_gamma   90.00
#
_symmetry.space_group_name_H-M   'P 1'
#
loop_
_entity.id
_entity.type
_entity.pdbx_description
1 polymer ?
#
loop_
_entity_poly.entity_id
_entity_poly.type
_entity_poly.pdbx_seq_one_letter_code
_entity_poly.pdbx_strand_id
1 'polypeptide(L)'
;HANTPRDAISRLEQMLGMTGMPMTVQSIRSQIASAIDIIVQLTRLSDGKRKVTSVAEVTGMEGDVIQMQEIFRFVRTGMEADGKILGHYEATGIRPRFLEDLRAMGIEFPGKYFEPGRPQE
;
A
#
# COMPACT_ATOMS: atom_id res chain seq x y z
N HIS A 1 -1.15 -14.28 0.55
CA HIS A 1 -2.50 -13.97 0.02
C HIS A 1 -3.22 -13.07 1.01
N ALA A 2 -3.51 -11.82 0.65
CA ALA A 2 -4.20 -10.84 1.49
C ALA A 2 -5.15 -10.01 0.62
N ASN A 3 -6.27 -9.55 1.19
CA ASN A 3 -7.27 -8.79 0.45
C ASN A 3 -7.03 -7.28 0.52
N THR A 4 -6.30 -6.82 1.53
CA THR A 4 -5.91 -5.43 1.73
C THR A 4 -4.45 -5.32 2.19
N PRO A 5 -3.80 -4.14 2.05
CA PRO A 5 -2.48 -3.90 2.64
C PRO A 5 -2.43 -4.18 4.14
N ARG A 6 -3.49 -3.83 4.88
CA ARG A 6 -3.59 -4.09 6.33
C ARG A 6 -3.68 -5.58 6.63
N ASP A 7 -4.45 -6.34 5.85
CA ASP A 7 -4.50 -7.81 6.00
C ASP A 7 -3.15 -8.46 5.72
N ALA A 8 -2.35 -7.89 4.79
CA ALA A 8 -1.03 -8.40 4.48
C ALA A 8 -0.10 -8.29 5.71
N ILE A 9 -0.13 -7.14 6.40
CA ILE A 9 0.59 -6.94 7.65
C ILE A 9 0.15 -7.92 8.73
N SER A 10 -1.16 -8.06 8.96
CA SER A 10 -1.69 -9.00 9.96
C SER A 10 -1.26 -10.45 9.69
N ARG A 11 -1.15 -10.85 8.42
CA ARG A 11 -0.65 -12.18 8.05
C ARG A 11 0.85 -12.33 8.27
N LEU A 12 1.64 -11.30 7.99
CA LEU A 12 3.08 -11.32 8.31
C LEU A 12 3.30 -11.44 9.82
N GLU A 13 2.52 -10.73 10.62
CA GLU A 13 2.55 -10.83 12.08
C GLU A 13 2.26 -12.26 12.55
N GLN A 14 1.20 -12.88 12.02
CA GLN A 14 0.86 -14.27 12.33
C GLN A 14 1.97 -15.25 11.90
N MET A 15 2.50 -15.10 10.68
CA MET A 15 3.57 -15.97 10.17
C MET A 15 4.82 -15.89 11.03
N LEU A 16 5.22 -14.68 11.46
CA LEU A 16 6.35 -14.48 12.36
C LEU A 16 6.09 -15.04 13.75
N GLY A 17 4.86 -14.90 14.28
CA GLY A 17 4.47 -15.49 15.57
C GLY A 17 4.56 -17.02 15.61
N MET A 18 4.40 -17.68 14.46
CA MET A 18 4.50 -19.14 14.35
C MET A 18 5.95 -19.67 14.24
N THR A 19 6.95 -18.79 14.09
CA THR A 19 8.37 -19.19 13.91
C THR A 19 9.02 -19.75 15.17
N GLY A 20 8.35 -19.70 16.33
CA GLY A 20 8.85 -20.21 17.60
C GLY A 20 9.95 -19.36 18.24
N MET A 21 10.32 -18.21 17.64
CA MET A 21 11.20 -17.24 18.27
C MET A 21 10.47 -16.55 19.43
N PRO A 22 11.11 -16.36 20.61
CA PRO A 22 10.52 -15.66 21.73
C PRO A 22 10.55 -14.13 21.47
N MET A 23 9.72 -13.67 20.55
CA MET A 23 9.50 -12.25 20.28
C MET A 23 8.16 -11.81 20.86
N THR A 24 8.13 -10.62 21.45
CA THR A 24 6.84 -9.99 21.79
C THR A 24 6.13 -9.56 20.51
N VAL A 25 4.81 -9.44 20.56
CA VAL A 25 4.00 -8.92 19.44
C VAL A 25 4.50 -7.54 19.00
N GLN A 26 4.86 -6.69 19.97
CA GLN A 26 5.43 -5.37 19.72
C GLN A 26 6.75 -5.45 18.94
N SER A 27 7.66 -6.37 19.30
CA SER A 27 8.91 -6.57 18.56
C SER A 27 8.67 -7.06 17.14
N ILE A 28 7.72 -7.96 16.93
CA ILE A 28 7.33 -8.42 15.59
C ILE A 28 6.84 -7.24 14.74
N ARG A 29 5.92 -6.44 15.29
CA ARG A 29 5.37 -5.28 14.58
C ARG A 29 6.44 -4.24 14.27
N SER A 30 7.38 -4.00 15.20
CA SER A 30 8.51 -3.09 14.99
C SER A 30 9.43 -3.57 13.86
N GLN A 31 9.71 -4.87 13.78
CA GLN A 31 10.46 -5.43 12.66
C GLN A 31 9.72 -5.31 11.33
N ILE A 32 8.42 -5.60 11.30
CA ILE A 32 7.62 -5.44 10.08
C ILE A 32 7.61 -3.98 9.63
N ALA A 33 7.36 -3.04 10.55
CA ALA A 33 7.24 -1.62 10.25
C ALA A 33 8.56 -0.96 9.82
N SER A 34 9.70 -1.51 10.24
CA SER A 34 11.03 -1.04 9.82
C SER A 34 11.55 -1.72 8.55
N ALA A 35 11.04 -2.90 8.21
CA ALA A 35 11.49 -3.67 7.04
C ALA A 35 10.65 -3.44 5.77
N ILE A 36 9.46 -2.84 5.90
CA ILE A 36 8.52 -2.65 4.79
C ILE A 36 8.22 -1.18 4.65
N ASP A 37 8.61 -0.58 3.53
CA ASP A 37 8.28 0.81 3.22
C ASP A 37 6.97 0.92 2.43
N ILE A 38 6.78 0.04 1.43
CA ILE A 38 5.69 0.12 0.46
C ILE A 38 5.00 -1.23 0.28
N ILE A 39 3.67 -1.19 0.22
CA ILE A 39 2.82 -2.33 -0.09
C ILE A 39 2.05 -2.03 -1.38
N VAL A 40 2.27 -2.85 -2.40
CA VAL A 40 1.51 -2.81 -3.67
C VAL A 40 0.49 -3.93 -3.66
N GLN A 41 -0.78 -3.58 -3.52
CA GLN A 41 -1.88 -4.54 -3.51
C GLN A 41 -2.35 -4.82 -4.93
N LEU A 42 -2.35 -6.10 -5.30
CA LEU A 42 -2.96 -6.60 -6.53
C LEU A 42 -4.28 -7.30 -6.22
N THR A 43 -5.30 -7.06 -7.04
CA THR A 43 -6.58 -7.76 -6.96
C THR A 43 -6.96 -8.28 -8.33
N ARG A 44 -7.40 -9.54 -8.40
CA ARG A 44 -8.07 -10.08 -9.58
C ARG A 44 -9.51 -9.59 -9.58
N LEU A 45 -9.89 -8.78 -10.56
CA LEU A 45 -11.24 -8.25 -10.68
C LEU A 45 -12.17 -9.27 -11.34
N SER A 46 -13.46 -8.95 -11.37
CA SER A 46 -14.51 -9.81 -11.94
C SER A 46 -14.35 -10.03 -13.45
N ASP A 47 -13.67 -9.13 -14.16
CA ASP A 47 -13.30 -9.29 -15.57
C ASP A 47 -12.09 -10.23 -15.78
N GLY A 48 -11.61 -10.87 -14.71
CA GLY A 48 -10.50 -11.80 -14.72
C GLY A 48 -9.12 -11.16 -14.74
N LYS A 49 -9.02 -9.83 -14.95
CA LYS A 49 -7.75 -9.09 -15.01
C LYS A 49 -7.23 -8.80 -13.60
N ARG A 50 -5.91 -8.77 -13.44
CA ARG A 50 -5.28 -8.27 -12.23
C ARG A 50 -5.00 -6.78 -12.39
N LYS A 51 -5.40 -5.98 -11.42
CA LYS A 51 -5.05 -4.56 -11.33
C LYS A 51 -4.39 -4.28 -9.99
N VAL A 52 -3.50 -3.29 -9.96
CA VAL A 52 -3.09 -2.67 -8.71
C VAL A 52 -4.33 -2.00 -8.15
N THR A 53 -4.70 -2.25 -6.91
CA THR A 53 -5.90 -1.64 -6.31
C THR A 53 -5.54 -0.62 -5.25
N SER A 54 -4.37 -0.77 -4.64
CA SER A 54 -3.85 0.13 -3.62
C SER A 54 -2.33 0.12 -3.66
N VAL A 55 -1.73 1.29 -3.47
CA VAL A 55 -0.31 1.45 -3.13
C VAL A 55 -0.28 2.19 -1.81
N ALA A 56 0.19 1.53 -0.76
CA ALA A 56 0.24 2.10 0.59
C ALA A 56 1.69 2.18 1.07
N GLU A 57 2.03 3.26 1.76
CA GLU A 57 3.27 3.41 2.50
C GLU A 57 3.05 3.06 3.96
N VAL A 58 3.97 2.30 4.52
CA VAL A 58 4.03 2.04 5.96
C VAL A 58 4.74 3.22 6.61
N THR A 59 4.06 3.88 7.53
CA THR A 59 4.56 5.10 8.15
C THR A 59 5.22 4.85 9.52
N GLY A 60 5.55 3.60 9.82
CA GLY A 60 6.15 3.19 11.09
C GLY A 60 5.08 2.76 12.09
N MET A 61 5.28 3.11 13.36
CA MET A 61 4.40 2.69 14.47
C MET A 61 3.95 3.86 15.32
N GLU A 62 2.72 3.75 15.85
CA GLU A 62 2.21 4.58 16.93
C GLU A 62 1.75 3.66 18.06
N GLY A 63 2.48 3.68 19.18
CA GLY A 63 2.33 2.67 20.23
C GLY A 63 2.57 1.27 19.67
N ASP A 64 1.56 0.41 19.75
CA ASP A 64 1.60 -0.97 19.24
C ASP A 64 0.96 -1.14 17.86
N VAL A 65 0.57 -0.05 17.19
CA VAL A 65 -0.15 -0.09 15.91
C VAL A 65 0.79 0.32 14.78
N ILE A 66 0.89 -0.53 13.75
CA ILE A 66 1.57 -0.18 12.51
C ILE A 66 0.69 0.83 11.75
N GLN A 67 1.28 1.99 11.48
CA GLN A 67 0.64 3.06 10.74
C GLN A 67 0.94 2.92 9.25
N MET A 68 -0.04 3.30 8.43
CA MET A 68 0.09 3.27 6.97
C MET A 68 -0.83 4.27 6.32
N GLN A 69 -0.42 4.74 5.16
CA GLN A 69 -1.17 5.70 4.35
C GLN A 69 -1.26 5.23 2.90
N GLU A 70 -2.45 5.26 2.33
CA GLU A 70 -2.66 4.94 0.92
C GLU A 70 -2.25 6.13 0.06
N ILE A 71 -1.37 5.90 -0.92
CA ILE A 71 -0.83 6.93 -1.81
C ILE A 71 -1.59 6.94 -3.13
N PHE A 72 -1.84 5.74 -3.67
CA PHE A 72 -2.59 5.55 -4.90
C PHE A 72 -3.65 4.48 -4.73
N ARG A 73 -4.74 4.63 -5.47
CA ARG A 73 -5.80 3.63 -5.53
C ARG A 73 -6.39 3.52 -6.92
N PHE A 74 -6.98 2.37 -7.20
CA PHE A 74 -7.78 2.18 -8.40
C PHE A 74 -9.26 2.45 -8.09
N VAL A 75 -9.82 3.47 -8.75
CA VAL A 75 -11.24 3.81 -8.64
C VAL A 75 -11.99 3.14 -9.77
N ARG A 76 -12.89 2.23 -9.41
CA ARG A 76 -13.84 1.64 -10.36
C ARG A 76 -14.92 2.67 -10.69
N THR A 77 -15.08 2.98 -11.96
CA THR A 77 -16.11 3.92 -12.45
C THR A 77 -17.30 3.20 -13.09
N GLY A 78 -17.16 1.93 -13.44
CA GLY A 78 -18.24 1.15 -14.01
C GLY A 78 -17.79 -0.18 -14.60
N MET A 79 -18.64 -0.74 -15.46
CA MET A 79 -18.42 -1.98 -16.18
C MET A 79 -19.02 -1.83 -17.59
N GLU A 80 -18.29 -2.27 -18.61
CA GLU A 80 -18.79 -2.35 -19.99
C GLU A 80 -19.75 -3.55 -20.15
N ALA A 81 -20.51 -3.57 -21.25
CA ALA A 81 -21.49 -4.63 -21.52
C ALA A 81 -20.87 -6.04 -21.66
N ASP A 82 -19.59 -6.12 -21.98
CA ASP A 82 -18.81 -7.37 -22.07
C ASP A 82 -18.24 -7.83 -20.70
N GLY A 83 -18.54 -7.09 -19.62
CA GLY A 83 -18.06 -7.38 -18.27
C GLY A 83 -16.71 -6.74 -17.92
N LYS A 84 -16.08 -5.99 -18.83
CA LYS A 84 -14.79 -5.32 -18.58
C LYS A 84 -14.93 -4.21 -17.54
N ILE A 85 -14.05 -4.18 -16.55
CA ILE A 85 -14.08 -3.15 -15.50
C ILE A 85 -13.47 -1.85 -16.01
N LEU A 86 -14.27 -0.78 -15.93
CA LEU A 86 -13.85 0.59 -16.15
C LEU A 86 -13.39 1.23 -14.85
N GLY A 87 -12.36 2.05 -14.94
CA GLY A 87 -11.79 2.76 -13.81
C GLY A 87 -10.48 3.42 -14.17
N HIS A 88 -9.95 4.20 -13.25
CA HIS A 88 -8.68 4.90 -13.38
C HIS A 88 -7.90 4.80 -12.08
N TYR A 89 -6.60 5.08 -12.16
CA TYR A 89 -5.77 5.28 -10.99
C TYR A 89 -5.84 6.73 -10.56
N GLU A 90 -5.90 6.98 -9.26
CA GLU A 90 -5.78 8.33 -8.73
C GLU A 90 -4.85 8.33 -7.52
N ALA A 91 -4.20 9.46 -7.30
CA ALA A 91 -3.53 9.73 -6.04
C ALA A 91 -4.55 10.13 -4.97
N THR A 92 -4.25 9.82 -3.72
CA THR A 92 -5.09 10.18 -2.57
C THR A 92 -4.86 11.62 -2.08
N GLY A 93 -3.84 12.31 -2.59
CA GLY A 93 -3.40 13.61 -2.07
C GLY A 93 -2.29 13.51 -1.02
N ILE A 94 -1.99 12.30 -0.55
CA ILE A 94 -0.96 12.08 0.45
C ILE A 94 0.42 12.19 -0.20
N ARG A 95 1.29 13.00 0.39
CA ARG A 95 2.71 13.04 0.02
C ARG A 95 3.45 11.95 0.79
N PRO A 96 4.06 10.97 0.11
CA PRO A 96 4.81 9.93 0.79
C PRO A 96 6.03 10.48 1.51
N ARG A 97 6.39 9.86 2.64
CA ARG A 97 7.55 10.27 3.44
C ARG A 97 8.86 9.85 2.77
N PHE A 98 8.88 8.71 2.07
CA PHE A 98 10.05 8.27 1.30
C PHE A 98 10.50 9.28 0.22
N LEU A 99 9.67 10.26 -0.14
CA LEU A 99 10.11 11.35 -1.03
C LEU A 99 11.24 12.18 -0.43
N GLU A 100 11.32 12.28 0.89
CA GLU A 100 12.43 12.94 1.58
C GLU A 100 13.74 12.16 1.40
N ASP A 101 13.67 10.83 1.50
CA ASP A 101 14.81 9.94 1.27
C ASP A 101 15.29 10.00 -0.18
N LEU A 102 14.36 9.97 -1.14
CA LEU A 102 14.68 10.14 -2.56
C LEU A 102 15.37 11.49 -2.81
N ARG A 103 14.88 12.56 -2.20
CA ARG A 103 15.50 13.89 -2.31
C ARG A 103 16.91 13.89 -1.71
N ALA A 104 17.13 13.24 -0.56
CA ALA A 104 18.44 13.10 0.05
C ALA A 104 19.42 12.32 -0.86
N MET A 105 18.91 11.40 -1.69
CA MET A 105 19.66 10.70 -2.74
C MET A 105 19.85 11.53 -4.01
N GLY A 106 19.37 12.78 -4.07
CA GLY A 106 19.42 13.65 -5.24
C GLY A 106 18.37 13.33 -6.31
N ILE A 107 17.36 12.52 -5.99
CA ILE A 107 16.26 12.16 -6.89
C ILE A 107 15.09 13.11 -6.61
N GLU A 108 14.85 14.06 -7.53
CA GLU A 108 13.65 14.89 -7.47
C GLU A 108 12.47 14.19 -8.13
N PHE A 109 11.45 13.91 -7.34
CA PHE A 109 10.19 13.35 -7.83
C PHE A 109 9.11 14.45 -7.90
N PRO A 110 8.51 14.71 -9.09
CA PRO A 110 7.52 15.77 -9.23
C PRO A 110 6.29 15.56 -8.34
N GLY A 111 5.97 16.53 -7.48
CA GLY A 111 4.82 16.45 -6.57
C GLY A 111 3.45 16.32 -7.28
N LYS A 112 3.37 16.69 -8.56
CA LYS A 112 2.17 16.60 -9.40
C LYS A 112 1.59 15.18 -9.49
N TYR A 113 2.41 14.15 -9.28
CA TYR A 113 1.94 12.76 -9.29
C TYR A 113 1.07 12.41 -8.08
N PHE A 114 1.12 13.21 -7.02
CA PHE A 114 0.37 12.98 -5.79
C PHE A 114 -0.84 13.91 -5.64
N GLU A 115 -1.19 14.68 -6.68
CA GLU A 115 -2.36 15.56 -6.67
C GLU A 115 -3.67 14.74 -6.74
N PRO A 116 -4.62 14.96 -5.81
CA PRO A 116 -5.85 14.19 -5.77
C PRO A 116 -6.80 14.56 -6.92
N GLY A 117 -7.66 13.62 -7.30
CA GLY A 117 -8.75 13.87 -8.27
C GLY A 117 -8.29 14.00 -9.73
N ARG A 118 -7.00 13.79 -10.03
CA ARG A 118 -6.49 13.67 -11.39
C ARG A 118 -6.30 12.19 -11.75
N PRO A 119 -7.02 11.68 -12.76
CA PRO A 119 -6.72 10.37 -13.33
C PRO A 119 -5.26 10.32 -13.77
N GLN A 120 -4.54 9.31 -13.27
CA GLN A 120 -3.18 8.98 -13.70
C GLN A 120 -3.30 8.01 -14.89
N GLU A 121 -2.61 8.34 -15.99
CA GLU A 121 -2.52 7.50 -17.20
C GLU A 121 -1.45 6.41 -17.06
#